data_AF-A0A502JHY6-F1
#
_entry.id   AF-A0A502JHY6-F1
#
_cell.length_a   1.000
_cell.length_b   1.000
_cell.length_c   1.000
_cell.angle_alpha   90.00
_cell.angle_beta   90.00
_cell.angle_gamma   90.00
#
_symmetry.space_group_name_H-M   'P 1'
#
loop_
_entity.id
_entity.type
_entity.pdbx_description
1 polymer ?
#
loop_
_entity_poly.entity_id
_entity_poly.type
_entity_poly.pdbx_seq_one_letter_code
_entity_poly.pdbx_strand_id
1 'polypeptide(L)'
;MAPRVYAMAQKGDLNGEGTLISVDVIDLRSNRLTNSGTIAGRKLTLLNTKSLLNEGTITGDKVGINTTNNFDNIGGKVEAERALLVDVGGDLNHESTTMTTNVDLSHFQRSETTLARKALFHVRGENGQLQLSSNNLNAKGADIINDGNGSTLVQTKNNMNLTALSVGFDERVGRRRDCCDKNRSCTKSKW
;
A
#
# COMPACT_ATOMS: atom_id res chain seq x y z
N MET A 1 11.81 6.24 42.04
CA MET A 1 12.40 6.86 40.82
C MET A 1 11.71 6.24 39.61
N ALA A 2 11.26 7.06 38.65
CA ALA A 2 10.62 6.59 37.42
C ALA A 2 11.56 6.82 36.22
N PRO A 3 11.67 5.90 35.25
CA PRO A 3 12.50 6.11 34.08
C PRO A 3 11.91 7.20 33.21
N ARG A 4 12.74 8.14 32.75
CA ARG A 4 12.40 9.06 31.66
C ARG A 4 13.17 8.62 30.42
N VAL A 5 12.45 8.38 29.33
CA VAL A 5 13.04 8.06 28.02
C VAL A 5 12.84 9.27 27.12
N TYR A 6 13.92 9.74 26.50
CA TYR A 6 13.88 10.81 25.50
C TYR A 6 14.16 10.18 24.13
N ALA A 7 13.23 10.33 23.19
CA ALA A 7 13.49 10.07 21.79
C ALA A 7 13.96 11.37 21.13
N MET A 8 15.12 11.33 20.46
CA MET A 8 15.66 12.47 19.71
C MET A 8 15.56 12.15 18.23
N ALA A 9 14.66 12.82 17.52
CA ALA A 9 14.51 12.70 16.06
C ALA A 9 15.63 13.47 15.34
N GLN A 10 16.18 12.90 14.26
CA GLN A 10 17.19 13.56 13.42
C GLN A 10 16.55 14.21 12.18
N LYS A 11 17.27 15.18 11.60
CA LYS A 11 16.80 15.93 10.43
C LYS A 11 16.74 15.00 9.20
N GLY A 12 15.52 14.65 8.80
CA GLY A 12 15.21 13.61 7.82
C GLY A 12 14.07 12.68 8.26
N ASP A 13 13.80 12.63 9.58
CA ASP A 13 12.77 11.80 10.21
C ASP A 13 11.34 12.40 10.15
N LEU A 14 11.10 13.42 9.32
CA LEU A 14 9.79 14.10 9.25
C LEU A 14 9.34 14.28 7.80
N ASN A 15 8.50 13.37 7.32
CA ASN A 15 7.50 13.68 6.29
C ASN A 15 6.12 13.80 6.98
N GLY A 16 5.40 14.88 6.73
CA GLY A 16 4.33 15.37 7.59
C GLY A 16 2.99 14.63 7.52
N GLU A 17 2.94 13.29 7.52
CA GLU A 17 1.67 12.56 7.35
C GLU A 17 1.42 11.36 8.31
N GLY A 18 2.21 11.12 9.35
CA GLY A 18 1.87 10.04 10.29
C GLY A 18 2.75 9.86 11.51
N THR A 19 2.29 9.01 12.44
CA THR A 19 3.04 8.56 13.63
C THR A 19 4.34 7.88 13.21
N LEU A 20 5.49 8.30 13.75
CA LEU A 20 6.79 7.66 13.53
C LEU A 20 7.25 6.90 14.77
N ILE A 21 7.63 5.64 14.60
CA ILE A 21 8.42 4.85 15.55
C ILE A 21 9.77 4.60 14.90
N SER A 22 10.83 5.23 15.41
CA SER A 22 12.19 5.09 14.87
C SER A 22 13.19 4.78 15.98
N VAL A 23 13.92 3.66 15.84
CA VAL A 23 14.98 3.21 16.77
C VAL A 23 16.00 2.34 16.02
N ASP A 24 17.11 1.96 16.67
CA ASP A 24 18.10 1.08 16.03
C ASP A 24 17.58 -0.33 15.76
N VAL A 25 16.86 -0.90 16.71
CA VAL A 25 16.32 -2.24 16.65
C VAL A 25 14.90 -2.23 17.18
N ILE A 26 13.98 -2.75 16.39
CA ILE A 26 12.60 -3.00 16.78
C ILE A 26 12.43 -4.51 16.91
N ASP A 27 12.04 -4.99 18.09
CA ASP A 27 11.43 -6.32 18.29
C ASP A 27 10.05 -6.07 18.88
N LEU A 28 9.02 -6.18 18.05
CA LEU A 28 7.64 -5.96 18.44
C LEU A 28 6.89 -7.30 18.41
N ARG A 29 6.26 -7.62 19.55
CA ARG A 29 5.43 -8.81 19.70
C ARG A 29 4.02 -8.41 20.08
N SER A 30 3.03 -8.79 19.29
CA SER A 30 1.64 -8.41 19.54
C SER A 30 0.65 -9.47 19.05
N ASN A 31 -0.62 -9.37 19.43
CA ASN A 31 -1.66 -10.16 18.79
C ASN A 31 -2.06 -9.57 17.43
N ARG A 32 -2.11 -8.23 17.34
CA ARG A 32 -2.45 -7.52 16.10
C ARG A 32 -1.57 -6.27 16.01
N LEU A 33 -1.02 -6.01 14.84
CA LEU A 33 -0.29 -4.80 14.53
C LEU A 33 -0.98 -4.07 13.38
N THR A 34 -1.21 -2.77 13.54
CA THR A 34 -1.68 -1.88 12.47
C THR A 34 -0.70 -0.73 12.35
N ASN A 35 -0.12 -0.58 11.18
CA ASN A 35 0.78 0.52 10.86
C ASN A 35 0.14 1.40 9.80
N SER A 36 -0.19 2.65 10.15
CA SER A 36 -0.64 3.69 9.22
C SER A 36 0.39 4.82 9.06
N GLY A 37 1.49 4.78 9.81
CA GLY A 37 2.58 5.75 9.79
C GLY A 37 3.88 5.09 9.35
N THR A 38 4.96 5.36 10.08
CA THR A 38 6.28 4.81 9.76
C THR A 38 6.85 4.03 10.94
N ILE A 39 7.30 2.80 10.68
CA ILE A 39 8.06 1.96 11.61
C ILE A 39 9.45 1.78 10.99
N ALA A 40 10.47 2.38 11.61
CA ALA A 40 11.83 2.42 11.10
C ALA A 40 12.83 1.86 12.11
N GLY A 41 13.33 0.65 11.86
CA GLY A 41 14.41 0.04 12.62
C GLY A 41 15.73 0.18 11.88
N ARG A 42 16.59 1.12 12.25
CA ARG A 42 17.81 1.47 11.46
C ARG A 42 18.65 0.25 11.10
N LYS A 43 18.80 -0.70 12.02
CA LYS A 43 19.53 -1.97 11.81
C LYS A 43 18.60 -3.16 11.61
N LEU A 44 17.51 -3.22 12.36
CA LEU A 44 16.61 -4.36 12.34
C LEU A 44 15.18 -3.95 12.72
N THR A 45 14.22 -4.38 11.91
CA THR A 45 12.80 -4.34 12.23
C THR A 45 12.25 -5.75 12.25
N LEU A 46 12.02 -6.30 13.45
CA LEU A 46 11.44 -7.62 13.64
C LEU A 46 10.01 -7.47 14.22
N LEU A 47 9.02 -7.91 13.44
CA LEU A 47 7.61 -7.85 13.80
C LEU A 47 7.06 -9.26 13.92
N ASN A 48 6.69 -9.68 15.12
CA ASN A 48 6.06 -10.96 15.39
C ASN A 48 4.63 -10.72 15.86
N THR A 49 3.64 -11.03 15.04
CA THR A 49 2.25 -10.78 15.38
C THR A 49 1.33 -11.89 14.92
N LYS A 50 0.05 -11.94 15.35
CA LYS A 50 -0.88 -12.89 14.71
C LYS A 50 -1.35 -12.35 13.37
N SER A 51 -1.71 -11.07 13.32
CA SER A 51 -2.13 -10.38 12.10
C SER A 51 -1.48 -9.00 11.99
N LEU A 52 -1.00 -8.67 10.78
CA LEU A 52 -0.42 -7.37 10.46
C LEU A 52 -1.25 -6.69 9.37
N LEU A 53 -1.67 -5.46 9.61
CA LEU A 53 -2.14 -4.54 8.59
C LEU A 53 -1.10 -3.42 8.42
N ASN A 54 -0.50 -3.31 7.24
CA ASN A 54 0.39 -2.23 6.87
C ASN A 54 -0.23 -1.36 5.79
N GLU A 55 -0.59 -0.16 6.20
CA GLU A 55 -1.04 0.96 5.37
C GLU A 55 -0.04 2.11 5.49
N GLY A 56 1.17 1.85 5.97
CA GLY A 56 2.23 2.84 6.19
C GLY A 56 3.53 2.40 5.54
N THR A 57 4.64 2.80 6.15
CA THR A 57 5.99 2.36 5.77
C THR A 57 6.59 1.53 6.90
N ILE A 58 7.15 0.37 6.57
CA ILE A 58 7.98 -0.43 7.46
C ILE A 58 9.36 -0.49 6.81
N THR A 59 10.39 -0.06 7.54
CA THR A 59 11.74 0.02 6.98
C THR A 59 12.81 -0.42 7.97
N GLY A 60 13.94 -0.88 7.44
CA GLY A 60 15.14 -1.13 8.20
C GLY A 60 16.26 -1.69 7.35
N ASP A 61 17.45 -1.82 7.91
CA ASP A 61 18.52 -2.50 7.18
C ASP A 61 18.21 -3.99 6.95
N LYS A 62 17.62 -4.65 7.95
CA LYS A 62 16.94 -5.94 7.80
C LYS A 62 15.52 -5.82 8.31
N VAL A 63 14.57 -6.42 7.61
CA VAL A 63 13.17 -6.48 8.02
C VAL A 63 12.74 -7.94 8.08
N GLY A 64 12.28 -8.37 9.26
CA GLY A 64 11.69 -9.68 9.51
C GLY A 64 10.25 -9.51 9.94
N ILE A 65 9.32 -10.15 9.23
CA ILE A 65 7.89 -10.12 9.57
C ILE A 65 7.41 -11.56 9.68
N ASN A 66 6.95 -11.94 10.86
CA ASN A 66 6.36 -13.25 11.12
C ASN A 66 4.91 -13.06 11.57
N THR A 67 3.97 -13.65 10.82
CA THR A 67 2.56 -13.67 11.20
C THR A 67 2.03 -15.09 11.30
N THR A 68 1.22 -15.41 12.31
CA THR A 68 0.55 -16.73 12.37
C THR A 68 -0.68 -16.79 11.49
N ASN A 69 -1.33 -15.66 11.26
CA ASN A 69 -2.48 -15.49 10.37
C ASN A 69 -2.02 -14.64 9.18
N ASN A 70 -2.84 -13.66 8.78
CA ASN A 70 -2.63 -12.87 7.57
C ASN A 70 -1.69 -11.68 7.77
N PHE A 71 -1.03 -11.31 6.68
CA PHE A 71 -0.35 -10.03 6.52
C PHE A 71 -0.96 -9.27 5.34
N ASP A 72 -1.64 -8.17 5.65
CA ASP A 72 -2.29 -7.27 4.71
C ASP A 72 -1.42 -6.02 4.50
N ASN A 73 -0.67 -5.96 3.41
CA ASN A 73 0.05 -4.78 2.95
C ASN A 73 -0.79 -4.03 1.91
N ILE A 74 -1.60 -3.07 2.36
CA ILE A 74 -2.62 -2.40 1.53
C ILE A 74 -2.18 -0.96 1.27
N GLY A 75 -1.68 -0.70 0.06
CA GLY A 75 -1.04 0.56 -0.31
C GLY A 75 0.22 0.89 0.51
N GLY A 76 0.67 -0.04 1.36
CA GLY A 76 1.81 0.10 2.26
C GLY A 76 3.13 -0.26 1.60
N LYS A 77 4.22 0.18 2.22
CA LYS A 77 5.59 -0.11 1.80
C LYS A 77 6.32 -0.91 2.87
N VAL A 78 7.08 -1.91 2.45
CA VAL A 78 8.06 -2.60 3.27
C VAL A 78 9.39 -2.61 2.54
N GLU A 79 10.37 -1.94 3.12
CA GLU A 79 11.64 -1.66 2.48
C GLU A 79 12.79 -2.16 3.36
N ALA A 80 13.75 -2.85 2.75
CA ALA A 80 14.95 -3.28 3.44
C ALA A 80 16.21 -2.94 2.65
N GLU A 81 17.32 -2.68 3.34
CA GLU A 81 18.60 -2.53 2.65
C GLU A 81 19.18 -3.91 2.29
N ARG A 82 19.32 -4.82 3.24
CA ARG A 82 20.02 -6.11 3.02
C ARG A 82 19.11 -7.33 2.97
N ALA A 83 18.04 -7.34 3.75
CA ALA A 83 17.16 -8.51 3.80
C ALA A 83 15.73 -8.14 4.15
N LEU A 84 14.79 -8.62 3.34
CA LEU A 84 13.36 -8.63 3.64
C LEU A 84 12.92 -10.09 3.73
N LEU A 85 12.58 -10.53 4.95
CA LEU A 85 12.11 -11.88 5.23
C LEU A 85 10.69 -11.79 5.78
N VAL A 86 9.74 -12.37 5.07
CA VAL A 86 8.32 -12.36 5.42
C VAL A 86 7.82 -13.80 5.47
N ASP A 87 7.40 -14.25 6.64
CA ASP A 87 6.80 -15.57 6.85
C ASP A 87 5.38 -15.43 7.42
N VAL A 88 4.41 -15.89 6.65
CA VAL A 88 2.98 -15.69 6.89
C VAL A 88 2.31 -17.06 7.01
N GLY A 89 1.74 -17.35 8.17
CA GLY A 89 1.02 -18.60 8.41
C GLY A 89 -0.28 -18.70 7.61
N GLY A 90 -0.94 -17.57 7.37
CA GLY A 90 -2.13 -17.44 6.53
C GLY A 90 -1.83 -16.78 5.18
N ASP A 91 -2.67 -15.84 4.78
CA ASP A 91 -2.59 -15.19 3.46
C ASP A 91 -1.75 -13.90 3.51
N LEU A 92 -0.90 -13.72 2.49
CA LEU A 92 -0.15 -12.50 2.24
C LEU A 92 -0.88 -11.70 1.16
N ASN A 93 -1.52 -10.60 1.56
CA ASN A 93 -2.22 -9.69 0.66
C ASN A 93 -1.35 -8.46 0.42
N HIS A 94 -0.93 -8.25 -0.82
CA HIS A 94 -0.03 -7.19 -1.23
C HIS A 94 -0.69 -6.39 -2.35
N GLU A 95 -1.42 -5.34 -1.98
CA GLU A 95 -2.39 -4.72 -2.89
C GLU A 95 -2.24 -3.21 -2.94
N SER A 96 -2.10 -2.69 -4.14
CA SER A 96 -2.22 -1.25 -4.39
C SER A 96 -3.67 -0.79 -4.28
N THR A 97 -3.88 0.47 -3.94
CA THR A 97 -5.22 1.05 -3.76
C THR A 97 -5.56 2.02 -4.89
N THR A 98 -6.85 2.21 -5.14
CA THR A 98 -7.35 3.25 -6.07
C THR A 98 -8.14 4.30 -5.31
N MET A 99 -8.29 5.47 -5.93
CA MET A 99 -9.15 6.55 -5.45
C MET A 99 -10.06 6.96 -6.59
N THR A 100 -11.36 7.09 -6.31
CA THR A 100 -12.37 7.53 -7.27
C THR A 100 -12.90 8.90 -6.88
N THR A 101 -12.80 9.86 -7.80
CA THR A 101 -13.38 11.20 -7.66
C THR A 101 -14.58 11.35 -8.58
N ASN A 102 -15.65 11.97 -8.09
CA ASN A 102 -16.86 12.23 -8.85
C ASN A 102 -17.10 13.74 -8.96
N VAL A 103 -17.42 14.21 -10.17
CA VAL A 103 -17.90 15.55 -10.47
C VAL A 103 -19.34 15.41 -10.94
N ASP A 104 -20.27 16.11 -10.29
CA ASP A 104 -21.69 16.15 -10.67
C ASP A 104 -22.13 17.61 -10.81
N LEU A 105 -22.21 18.07 -12.05
CA LEU A 105 -22.69 19.40 -12.45
C LEU A 105 -23.90 19.21 -13.38
N SER A 106 -24.77 20.23 -13.48
CA SER A 106 -26.10 20.10 -14.13
C SER A 106 -26.07 19.55 -15.57
N HIS A 107 -24.96 19.70 -16.29
CA HIS A 107 -24.77 19.21 -17.67
C HIS A 107 -23.48 18.43 -17.85
N PHE A 108 -22.83 18.04 -16.76
CA PHE A 108 -21.53 17.37 -16.80
C PHE A 108 -21.37 16.47 -15.59
N GLN A 109 -21.28 15.17 -15.83
CA GLN A 109 -20.95 14.19 -14.81
C GLN A 109 -19.66 13.49 -15.21
N ARG A 110 -18.71 13.35 -14.29
CA ARG A 110 -17.47 12.60 -14.52
C ARG A 110 -17.12 11.79 -13.29
N SER A 111 -16.79 10.52 -13.48
CA SER A 111 -16.21 9.65 -12.46
C SER A 111 -14.81 9.27 -12.91
N GLU A 112 -13.81 9.47 -12.08
CA GLU A 112 -12.41 9.19 -12.43
C GLU A 112 -11.76 8.39 -11.31
N THR A 113 -11.32 7.17 -11.63
CA THR A 113 -10.59 6.25 -10.76
C THR A 113 -9.11 6.27 -11.14
N THR A 114 -8.25 6.61 -10.19
CA THR A 114 -6.79 6.64 -10.35
C THR A 114 -6.09 5.77 -9.33
N LEU A 115 -4.81 5.45 -9.55
CA LEU A 115 -3.97 4.77 -8.56
C LEU A 115 -3.78 5.73 -7.38
N ALA A 116 -4.20 5.31 -6.19
CA ALA A 116 -4.04 6.10 -4.98
C ALA A 116 -2.68 5.82 -4.33
N ARG A 117 -2.42 4.56 -3.98
CA ARG A 117 -1.17 4.16 -3.34
C ARG A 117 -0.66 2.86 -3.93
N LYS A 118 0.64 2.84 -4.25
CA LYS A 118 1.32 1.65 -4.71
C LYS A 118 1.83 0.84 -3.53
N ALA A 119 1.44 -0.43 -3.44
CA ALA A 119 2.03 -1.35 -2.48
C ALA A 119 3.41 -1.82 -2.98
N LEU A 120 4.41 -1.80 -2.09
CA LEU A 120 5.81 -2.08 -2.44
C LEU A 120 6.48 -2.98 -1.40
N PHE A 121 7.09 -4.06 -1.86
CA PHE A 121 8.15 -4.77 -1.16
C PHE A 121 9.46 -4.53 -1.89
N HIS A 122 10.47 -3.99 -1.21
CA HIS A 122 11.71 -3.57 -1.86
C HIS A 122 12.94 -3.93 -1.04
N VAL A 123 13.91 -4.57 -1.70
CA VAL A 123 15.28 -4.72 -1.19
C VAL A 123 16.24 -3.96 -2.11
N ARG A 124 17.05 -3.06 -1.54
CA ARG A 124 17.89 -2.12 -2.32
C ARG A 124 19.37 -2.44 -2.34
N GLY A 125 19.92 -2.85 -1.21
CA GLY A 125 21.36 -2.99 -1.00
C GLY A 125 21.94 -4.20 -1.72
N GLU A 126 23.19 -4.09 -2.13
CA GLU A 126 23.93 -5.12 -2.87
C GLU A 126 23.90 -6.48 -2.15
N ASN A 127 23.74 -7.55 -2.93
CA ASN A 127 23.51 -8.92 -2.48
C ASN A 127 22.26 -9.06 -1.58
N GLY A 128 21.30 -8.16 -1.74
CA GLY A 128 20.05 -8.12 -1.00
C GLY A 128 19.23 -9.41 -1.14
N GLN A 129 18.65 -9.87 -0.04
CA GLN A 129 17.86 -11.10 0.00
C GLN A 129 16.38 -10.77 0.22
N LEU A 130 15.52 -11.24 -0.68
CA LEU A 130 14.07 -11.11 -0.56
C LEU A 130 13.46 -12.50 -0.43
N GLN A 131 12.81 -12.78 0.70
CA GLN A 131 12.08 -14.04 0.90
C GLN A 131 10.66 -13.76 1.36
N LEU A 132 9.69 -14.27 0.60
CA LEU A 132 8.28 -14.27 0.98
C LEU A 132 7.80 -15.71 1.07
N SER A 133 7.20 -16.05 2.19
CA SER A 133 6.63 -17.36 2.50
C SER A 133 5.21 -17.16 3.00
N SER A 134 4.22 -17.79 2.37
CA SER A 134 2.83 -17.67 2.81
C SER A 134 1.98 -18.91 2.49
N ASN A 135 0.76 -18.96 3.01
CA ASN A 135 -0.23 -19.95 2.59
C ASN A 135 -0.72 -19.65 1.16
N ASN A 136 -1.18 -18.42 0.93
CA ASN A 136 -1.46 -17.85 -0.38
C ASN A 136 -0.76 -16.49 -0.52
N LEU A 137 -0.37 -16.12 -1.73
CA LEU A 137 0.05 -14.75 -2.08
C LEU A 137 -0.98 -14.13 -3.01
N ASN A 138 -1.56 -13.00 -2.62
CA ASN A 138 -2.43 -12.19 -3.46
C ASN A 138 -1.74 -10.87 -3.74
N ALA A 139 -1.22 -10.68 -4.96
CA ALA A 139 -0.58 -9.44 -5.37
C ALA A 139 -1.42 -8.72 -6.43
N LYS A 140 -1.85 -7.50 -6.14
CA LYS A 140 -2.74 -6.72 -7.01
C LYS A 140 -2.15 -5.35 -7.34
N GLY A 141 -1.67 -5.22 -8.58
CA GLY A 141 -1.01 -4.00 -9.07
C GLY A 141 0.13 -3.53 -8.17
N ALA A 142 0.81 -4.46 -7.50
CA ALA A 142 1.80 -4.20 -6.46
C ALA A 142 3.19 -4.66 -6.90
N ASP A 143 4.22 -4.01 -6.36
CA ASP A 143 5.61 -4.25 -6.73
C ASP A 143 6.31 -5.14 -5.70
N ILE A 144 7.09 -6.11 -6.18
CA ILE A 144 8.04 -6.89 -5.38
C ILE A 144 9.39 -6.78 -6.10
N ILE A 145 10.32 -6.05 -5.50
CA ILE A 145 11.57 -5.62 -6.14
C ILE A 145 12.76 -6.01 -5.26
N ASN A 146 13.77 -6.64 -5.87
CA ASN A 146 15.07 -6.85 -5.25
C ASN A 146 16.15 -6.29 -6.17
N ASP A 147 16.47 -5.00 -6.00
CA ASP A 147 17.54 -4.31 -6.73
C ASP A 147 18.93 -4.73 -6.25
N GLY A 148 18.99 -5.40 -5.10
CA GLY A 148 20.23 -5.91 -4.53
C GLY A 148 20.89 -7.01 -5.34
N ASN A 149 20.21 -7.59 -6.34
CA ASN A 149 20.70 -8.69 -7.17
C ASN A 149 21.12 -9.95 -6.39
N GLY A 150 20.70 -10.08 -5.12
CA GLY A 150 20.84 -11.32 -4.36
C GLY A 150 19.67 -12.27 -4.62
N SER A 151 19.43 -13.23 -3.71
CA SER A 151 18.37 -14.22 -3.92
C SER A 151 17.00 -13.59 -3.72
N THR A 152 16.08 -13.94 -4.60
CA THR A 152 14.65 -13.70 -4.43
C THR A 152 13.93 -15.03 -4.42
N LEU A 153 13.29 -15.37 -3.30
CA LEU A 153 12.48 -16.57 -3.14
C LEU A 153 11.05 -16.17 -2.75
N VAL A 154 10.09 -16.53 -3.59
CA VAL A 154 8.66 -16.38 -3.28
C VAL A 154 8.04 -17.77 -3.29
N GLN A 155 7.56 -18.21 -2.13
CA GLN A 155 6.96 -19.52 -1.96
C GLN A 155 5.58 -19.40 -1.33
N THR A 156 4.63 -20.16 -1.88
CA THR A 156 3.25 -20.25 -1.38
C THR A 156 2.90 -21.71 -1.20
N LYS A 157 2.21 -22.07 -0.11
CA LYS A 157 1.76 -23.44 0.11
C LYS A 157 0.66 -23.86 -0.85
N ASN A 158 -0.23 -22.94 -1.20
CA ASN A 158 -1.40 -23.19 -2.04
C ASN A 158 -1.32 -22.40 -3.36
N ASN A 159 -1.66 -21.11 -3.34
CA ASN A 159 -1.81 -20.32 -4.57
C ASN A 159 -1.00 -19.04 -4.58
N MET A 160 -0.59 -18.63 -5.78
CA MET A 160 -0.07 -17.31 -6.09
C MET A 160 -0.99 -16.63 -7.11
N ASN A 161 -1.66 -15.56 -6.69
CA ASN A 161 -2.59 -14.79 -7.50
C ASN A 161 -1.96 -13.42 -7.83
N LEU A 162 -1.56 -13.23 -9.10
CA LEU A 162 -0.98 -11.99 -9.59
C LEU A 162 -1.98 -11.30 -10.52
N THR A 163 -2.46 -10.12 -10.12
CA THR A 163 -3.50 -9.40 -10.86
C THR A 163 -3.12 -7.95 -11.09
N ALA A 164 -3.65 -7.36 -12.16
CA ALA A 164 -3.50 -5.94 -12.43
C ALA A 164 -4.49 -5.11 -11.59
N LEU A 165 -4.13 -3.86 -11.32
CA LEU A 165 -5.04 -2.87 -10.73
C LEU A 165 -5.55 -1.93 -11.83
N SER A 166 -6.86 -1.95 -12.09
CA SER A 166 -7.49 -1.14 -13.13
C SER A 166 -7.78 0.29 -12.65
N VAL A 167 -7.52 1.26 -13.52
CA VAL A 167 -7.83 2.69 -13.38
C VAL A 167 -8.55 3.17 -14.63
N GLY A 168 -9.32 4.24 -14.57
CA GLY A 168 -10.10 4.73 -15.71
C GLY A 168 -11.06 5.85 -15.35
N PHE A 169 -11.81 6.36 -16.32
CA PHE A 169 -12.83 7.38 -16.08
C PHE A 169 -14.08 7.13 -16.94
N ASP A 170 -15.24 7.59 -16.44
CA ASP A 170 -16.52 7.69 -17.14
C ASP A 170 -16.92 9.17 -17.20
N GLU A 171 -17.39 9.65 -18.35
CA GLU A 171 -17.83 11.03 -18.52
C GLU A 171 -19.16 11.08 -19.28
N ARG A 172 -20.09 11.88 -18.77
CA ARG A 172 -21.41 12.14 -19.35
C ARG A 172 -21.59 13.64 -19.52
N VAL A 173 -21.69 14.09 -20.77
CA VAL A 173 -21.99 15.48 -21.10
C VAL A 173 -23.45 15.59 -21.52
N GLY A 174 -24.21 16.38 -20.77
CA GLY A 174 -25.57 16.76 -21.13
C GLY A 174 -25.53 17.68 -22.35
N ARG A 175 -26.04 17.20 -23.49
CA ARG A 175 -26.24 18.08 -24.66
C ARG A 175 -27.26 19.15 -24.29
N ARG A 176 -26.92 20.43 -24.47
CA ARG A 176 -27.96 21.46 -24.61
C ARG A 176 -28.84 21.03 -25.79
N ARG A 177 -30.15 20.95 -25.55
CA ARG A 177 -31.11 20.88 -26.65
C ARG A 177 -31.09 22.24 -27.34
N ASP A 178 -30.17 22.41 -28.28
CA ASP A 178 -30.23 23.54 -29.21
C ASP A 178 -31.42 23.25 -30.13
N CYS A 179 -32.57 23.89 -29.84
CA CYS A 179 -33.70 24.04 -30.76
C CYS A 179 -33.23 24.86 -31.98
N CYS A 180 -32.45 24.26 -32.88
CA CYS A 180 -32.04 24.86 -34.15
C CYS A 180 -32.11 23.83 -35.28
N ASP A 181 -33.22 23.10 -35.38
CA ASP A 181 -33.59 22.47 -36.64
C ASP A 181 -34.41 23.49 -37.44
N LYS A 182 -33.88 23.91 -38.58
CA LYS A 182 -34.30 25.08 -39.37
C LYS A 182 -35.72 25.01 -39.95
N ASN A 183 -36.59 24.10 -39.50
CA ASN A 183 -37.97 24.02 -39.99
C ASN A 183 -38.98 23.29 -39.09
N ARG A 184 -38.81 23.26 -37.76
CA ARG A 184 -39.86 22.73 -36.87
C ARG A 184 -40.11 23.66 -35.69
N SER A 185 -41.38 24.02 -35.51
CA SER A 185 -41.89 24.76 -34.37
C SER A 185 -41.54 24.03 -33.06
N CYS A 186 -40.69 24.62 -32.23
CA CYS A 186 -40.48 24.17 -30.84
C CYS A 186 -41.76 24.49 -30.04
N THR A 187 -42.66 23.52 -29.90
CA THR A 187 -43.72 23.59 -28.90
C THR A 187 -43.11 23.39 -27.52
N LYS A 188 -43.08 24.47 -26.73
CA LYS A 188 -42.79 24.44 -25.29
C LYS A 188 -43.80 23.50 -24.61
N SER A 189 -43.38 22.35 -24.11
CA SER A 189 -44.14 21.65 -23.07
C SER A 189 -43.84 22.31 -21.72
N LYS A 190 -44.89 22.83 -21.09
CA LYS A 190 -44.89 23.47 -19.77
C LYS A 190 -44.41 22.50 -18.68
N TRP A 191 -43.61 23.06 -17.76
CA TRP A 191 -43.35 22.73 -16.34
C TRP A 191 -43.51 21.28 -15.89
#